data_AF-A0AA89TFF4-F1
#
_entry.id   AF-A0AA89TFF4-F1
#
_cell.length_a   1.000
_cell.length_b   1.000
_cell.length_c   1.000
_cell.angle_alpha   90.00
_cell.angle_beta   90.00
_cell.angle_gamma   90.00
#
_symmetry.space_group_name_H-M   'P 1'
#
loop_
_entity.id
_entity.type
_entity.pdbx_description
1 polymer ?
#
loop_
_entity_poly.entity_id
_entity_poly.type
_entity_poly.pdbx_seq_one_letter_code
_entity_poly.pdbx_strand_id
1 'polypeptide(L)'
;MPTPTTEEAPRILSLWQGSWAAALAVGVLVWGLILWSAFFHRRSRTKVEVPPQTRYNMPIEALYTVVPLIIVSVLFYFTARDESELLSLKKKPDVTVNVVGFQWSWCFNYIEPVAGSTGDAKTSKDLDAIPDRFKKAFPDNAGGVYDCGTPGTRNPQTGNPGPTLWLPKGKTVRFVLTSRDVIHSFWVVPFLMKQDVIPGHTNAFEVTPNKEGTFMGKCAELCGVDHSRMLFNVKVVSPERYEQHLKDLVDKQQNGYVPAGIAQTSHEKNRETNNL
;
A
#
# COMPACT_ATOMS: atom_id res chain seq x y z
N MET A 1 9.27 12.80 0.93
CA MET A 1 7.99 12.08 0.88
C MET A 1 6.95 12.98 0.23
N PRO A 2 6.03 12.45 -0.61
CA PRO A 2 4.88 13.22 -1.09
C PRO A 2 4.02 13.68 0.09
N THR A 3 3.24 14.75 -0.09
CA THR A 3 2.29 15.20 0.93
C THR A 3 1.21 14.12 1.14
N PRO A 4 0.96 13.69 2.39
CA PRO A 4 -0.13 12.77 2.72
C PRO A 4 -1.49 13.26 2.22
N THR A 5 -2.31 12.34 1.69
CA THR A 5 -3.68 12.65 1.20
C THR A 5 -4.75 11.71 1.73
N THR A 6 -4.45 10.99 2.81
CA THR A 6 -5.41 10.17 3.57
C THR A 6 -5.25 10.46 5.06
N GLU A 7 -6.20 10.04 5.87
CA GLU A 7 -6.14 10.17 7.34
C GLU A 7 -5.04 9.28 7.96
N GLU A 8 -4.69 8.18 7.30
CA GLU A 8 -3.73 7.18 7.79
C GLU A 8 -2.27 7.55 7.46
N ALA A 9 -2.05 8.19 6.30
CA ALA A 9 -0.72 8.51 5.79
C ALA A 9 0.16 9.39 6.72
N PRO A 10 -0.36 10.36 7.50
CA PRO A 10 0.44 11.10 8.48
C PRO A 10 1.13 10.22 9.53
N ARG A 11 0.53 9.09 9.92
CA ARG A 11 1.15 8.11 10.83
C ARG A 11 2.42 7.51 10.23
N ILE A 12 2.36 7.13 8.95
CA ILE A 12 3.51 6.59 8.21
C ILE A 12 4.60 7.66 8.09
N LEU A 13 4.20 8.90 7.77
CA LEU A 13 5.15 10.00 7.62
C LEU A 13 5.87 10.34 8.94
N SER A 14 5.16 10.38 10.07
CA SER A 14 5.77 10.70 11.36
C SER A 14 6.72 9.61 11.84
N LEU A 15 6.38 8.33 11.66
CA LEU A 15 7.27 7.20 11.93
C LEU A 15 8.54 7.25 11.06
N TRP A 16 8.39 7.57 9.77
CA TRP A 16 9.51 7.74 8.85
C TRP A 16 10.42 8.90 9.28
N GLN A 17 9.86 10.06 9.63
CA GLN A 17 10.62 11.22 10.09
C GLN A 17 11.38 10.93 11.40
N GLY A 18 10.72 10.28 12.36
CA GLY A 18 11.35 9.86 13.62
C GLY A 18 12.49 8.86 13.39
N SER A 19 12.29 7.89 12.51
CA SER A 19 13.32 6.89 12.14
C SER A 19 14.53 7.55 11.48
N TRP A 20 14.30 8.51 10.57
CA TRP A 20 15.39 9.27 9.93
C TRP A 20 16.13 10.17 10.91
N ALA A 21 15.44 10.81 11.85
CA ALA A 21 16.09 11.61 12.89
C ALA A 21 17.00 10.74 13.77
N ALA A 22 16.53 9.55 14.19
CA ALA A 22 17.33 8.60 14.94
C ALA A 22 18.54 8.09 14.12
N ALA A 23 18.32 7.71 12.86
CA ALA A 23 19.39 7.27 11.96
C ALA A 23 20.44 8.37 11.72
N LEU A 24 20.00 9.63 11.56
CA LEU A 24 20.91 10.76 11.39
C LEU A 24 21.72 11.03 12.66
N ALA A 25 21.13 10.94 13.85
CA ALA A 25 21.85 11.10 15.11
C ALA A 25 22.96 10.05 15.26
N VAL A 26 22.66 8.77 14.97
CA VAL A 26 23.65 7.69 14.95
C VAL A 26 24.70 7.93 13.87
N GLY A 27 24.28 8.34 12.66
CA GLY A 27 25.17 8.63 11.54
C GLY A 27 26.17 9.74 11.86
N VAL A 28 25.71 10.85 12.43
CA VAL A 28 26.56 11.97 12.86
C VAL A 28 27.55 11.54 13.94
N LEU A 29 27.12 10.72 14.91
CA LEU A 29 28.04 10.16 15.91
C LEU A 29 29.15 9.33 15.26
N VAL A 30 28.79 8.38 14.38
CA VAL A 30 29.75 7.49 13.71
C VAL A 30 30.68 8.28 12.79
N TRP A 31 30.14 9.20 11.98
CA TRP A 31 30.96 10.07 11.13
C TRP A 31 31.89 10.95 11.96
N GLY A 32 31.41 11.51 13.08
CA GLY A 32 32.22 12.27 14.01
C GLY A 32 33.39 11.46 14.57
N LEU A 33 33.15 10.22 15.01
CA LEU A 33 34.19 9.32 15.52
C LEU A 33 35.21 8.93 14.42
N ILE A 34 34.75 8.66 13.20
CA ILE A 34 35.62 8.35 12.06
C ILE A 34 36.51 9.55 11.72
N LEU A 35 35.92 10.75 11.60
CA LEU A 35 36.67 11.98 11.30
C LEU A 35 37.63 12.30 12.43
N TRP A 36 37.21 12.17 13.69
CA TRP A 36 38.07 12.33 14.85
C TRP A 36 39.29 11.40 14.77
N SER A 37 39.06 10.12 14.50
CA SER A 37 40.14 9.14 14.33
C SER A 37 41.07 9.49 13.17
N ALA A 38 40.52 9.87 12.02
CA ALA A 38 41.27 10.21 10.82
C ALA A 38 42.12 11.49 10.97
N PHE A 39 41.71 12.45 11.80
CA PHE A 39 42.45 13.71 12.01
C PHE A 39 43.41 13.65 13.20
N PHE A 40 42.96 13.12 14.35
CA PHE A 40 43.73 13.17 15.60
C PHE A 40 44.62 11.94 15.82
N HIS A 41 44.23 10.78 15.29
CA HIS A 41 44.96 9.52 15.47
C HIS A 41 45.70 9.07 14.20
N ARG A 42 45.71 9.90 13.16
CA ARG A 42 46.54 9.68 11.97
C ARG A 42 48.02 9.83 12.32
N ARG A 43 48.84 8.94 11.75
CA ARG A 43 50.30 8.96 11.89
C ARG A 43 50.90 10.29 11.40
N SER A 44 51.63 10.97 12.27
CA SER A 44 52.46 12.13 11.91
C SER A 44 53.66 11.68 11.08
N ARG A 45 54.11 12.53 10.13
CA ARG A 45 55.28 12.27 9.28
C ARG A 45 56.60 12.23 10.07
N THR A 46 56.63 12.82 11.27
CA THR A 46 57.86 13.04 12.04
C THR A 46 58.01 12.18 13.29
N LYS A 47 56.94 11.52 13.76
CA LYS A 47 56.99 10.64 14.95
C LYS A 47 56.92 9.17 14.54
N VAL A 48 57.89 8.39 15.01
CA VAL A 48 57.97 6.93 14.80
C VAL A 48 57.80 6.25 16.16
N GLU A 49 56.58 6.29 16.67
CA GLU A 49 56.18 5.60 17.90
C GLU A 49 55.06 4.60 17.56
N VAL A 50 55.05 3.46 18.25
CA VAL A 50 54.02 2.42 18.08
C VAL A 50 52.79 2.81 18.92
N PRO A 51 51.56 2.74 18.36
CA PRO A 51 50.35 3.11 19.11
C PRO A 51 50.08 2.16 20.29
N PRO A 52 49.41 2.63 21.35
CA PRO A 52 49.00 1.79 22.48
C PRO A 52 48.22 0.56 22.02
N GLN A 53 48.61 -0.63 22.50
CA GLN A 53 47.96 -1.89 22.16
C GLN A 53 46.94 -2.26 23.24
N THR A 54 45.70 -1.77 23.10
CA THR A 54 44.58 -2.16 23.95
C THR A 54 43.76 -3.26 23.25
N ARG A 55 43.44 -4.35 23.95
CA ARG A 55 42.72 -5.50 23.37
C ARG A 55 41.21 -5.49 23.62
N TYR A 56 40.77 -5.09 24.81
CA TYR A 56 39.36 -5.10 25.20
C TYR A 56 39.06 -3.99 26.20
N ASN A 57 37.80 -3.57 26.25
CA ASN A 57 37.28 -2.61 27.22
C ASN A 57 35.82 -2.97 27.55
N MET A 58 35.64 -3.91 28.49
CA MET A 58 34.32 -4.47 28.83
C MET A 58 33.22 -3.42 29.05
N PRO A 59 33.45 -2.29 29.76
CA PRO A 59 32.44 -1.22 29.85
C PRO A 59 31.99 -0.64 28.50
N ILE A 60 32.93 -0.35 27.58
CA ILE A 60 32.60 0.18 26.25
C ILE A 60 31.91 -0.89 25.39
N GLU A 61 32.34 -2.14 25.52
CA GLU A 61 31.75 -3.27 24.80
C GLU A 61 30.31 -3.53 25.22
N ALA A 62 30.02 -3.46 26.51
CA ALA A 62 28.64 -3.50 27.02
C ALA A 62 27.82 -2.31 26.48
N LEU A 63 28.38 -1.10 26.46
CA LEU A 63 27.69 0.10 25.98
C LEU A 63 27.24 -0.03 24.51
N TYR A 64 28.17 -0.34 23.60
CA TYR A 64 27.83 -0.43 22.17
C TYR A 64 26.99 -1.66 21.81
N THR A 65 26.82 -2.60 22.74
CA THR A 65 25.94 -3.77 22.55
C THR A 65 24.52 -3.47 23.03
N VAL A 66 24.38 -2.91 24.23
CA VAL A 66 23.08 -2.63 24.85
C VAL A 66 22.38 -1.45 24.17
N VAL A 67 23.11 -0.39 23.83
CA VAL A 67 22.51 0.82 23.24
C VAL A 67 21.82 0.54 21.90
N PRO A 68 22.45 -0.13 20.91
CA PRO A 68 21.77 -0.48 19.66
C PRO A 68 20.56 -1.40 19.87
N LEU A 69 20.64 -2.34 20.81
CA LEU A 69 19.52 -3.22 21.14
C LEU A 69 18.30 -2.39 21.60
N ILE A 70 18.50 -1.44 22.51
CA ILE A 70 17.44 -0.53 22.97
C ILE A 70 16.88 0.30 21.81
N ILE A 71 17.74 0.87 20.95
CA ILE A 71 17.31 1.67 19.79
C ILE A 71 16.40 0.82 18.87
N VAL A 72 16.81 -0.40 18.56
CA VAL A 72 16.04 -1.33 17.71
C VAL A 72 14.74 -1.73 18.40
N SER A 73 14.75 -2.05 19.70
CA SER A 73 13.53 -2.40 20.44
C SER A 73 12.49 -1.27 20.45
N VAL A 74 12.93 -0.02 20.61
CA VAL A 74 12.04 1.15 20.57
C VAL A 74 11.47 1.36 19.17
N LEU A 75 12.31 1.27 18.13
CA LEU A 75 11.87 1.37 16.74
C LEU A 75 10.83 0.27 16.43
N PHE A 76 11.13 -0.98 16.78
CA PHE A 76 10.25 -2.12 16.57
C PHE A 76 8.89 -1.93 17.24
N TYR A 77 8.86 -1.46 18.49
CA TYR A 77 7.60 -1.19 19.20
C TYR A 77 6.72 -0.20 18.45
N PHE A 78 7.27 0.93 18.00
CA PHE A 78 6.52 1.92 17.24
C PHE A 78 6.07 1.40 15.87
N THR A 79 6.94 0.65 15.18
CA THR A 79 6.60 -0.01 13.91
C THR A 79 5.44 -0.98 14.07
N ALA A 80 5.52 -1.92 15.01
CA ALA A 80 4.48 -2.93 15.21
C ALA A 80 3.13 -2.31 15.61
N ARG A 81 3.14 -1.28 16.46
CA ARG A 81 1.94 -0.52 16.83
C ARG A 81 1.29 0.15 15.63
N ASP A 82 2.08 0.87 14.84
CA ASP A 82 1.56 1.66 13.72
C ASP A 82 1.14 0.76 12.54
N GLU A 83 1.86 -0.34 12.30
CA GLU A 83 1.48 -1.37 11.32
C GLU A 83 0.15 -2.05 11.68
N SER A 84 -0.04 -2.43 12.95
CA SER A 84 -1.29 -3.07 13.40
C SER A 84 -2.50 -2.17 13.19
N GLU A 85 -2.35 -0.86 13.40
CA GLU A 85 -3.40 0.12 13.13
C GLU A 85 -3.70 0.22 11.63
N LEU A 86 -2.66 0.34 10.79
CA LEU A 86 -2.78 0.49 9.34
C LEU A 86 -3.39 -0.73 8.65
N LEU A 87 -3.14 -1.93 9.20
CA LEU A 87 -3.68 -3.19 8.70
C LEU A 87 -5.04 -3.55 9.30
N SER A 88 -5.52 -2.78 10.28
CA SER A 88 -6.84 -3.01 10.86
C SER A 88 -7.95 -2.67 9.86
N LEU A 89 -8.99 -3.51 9.80
CA LEU A 89 -10.08 -3.38 8.85
C LEU A 89 -11.40 -3.11 9.59
N LYS A 90 -12.15 -2.08 9.23
CA LYS A 90 -13.45 -1.79 9.85
C LYS A 90 -14.47 -2.86 9.50
N LYS A 91 -15.30 -3.32 10.45
CA LYS A 91 -16.32 -4.34 10.14
C LYS A 91 -17.24 -3.99 8.94
N LYS A 92 -17.54 -2.70 8.76
CA LYS A 92 -18.30 -2.15 7.64
C LYS A 92 -17.58 -0.89 7.10
N PRO A 93 -16.85 -0.96 5.99
CA PRO A 93 -16.32 0.23 5.33
C PRO A 93 -17.45 1.02 4.64
N ASP A 94 -17.20 2.29 4.31
CA ASP A 94 -18.17 3.11 3.56
C ASP A 94 -18.24 2.69 2.09
N VAL A 95 -17.08 2.37 1.51
CA VAL A 95 -16.92 1.98 0.11
C VAL A 95 -16.01 0.77 0.02
N THR A 96 -16.36 -0.18 -0.85
CA THR A 96 -15.49 -1.32 -1.18
C THR A 96 -15.17 -1.33 -2.66
N VAL A 97 -13.87 -1.35 -2.97
CA VAL A 97 -13.37 -1.50 -4.34
C VAL A 97 -12.52 -2.77 -4.40
N ASN A 98 -12.87 -3.69 -5.30
CA ASN A 98 -11.98 -4.78 -5.65
C ASN A 98 -11.02 -4.31 -6.75
N VAL A 99 -9.73 -4.33 -6.43
CA VAL A 99 -8.64 -3.95 -7.35
C VAL A 99 -8.08 -5.23 -7.94
N VAL A 100 -8.23 -5.37 -9.25
CA VAL A 100 -7.77 -6.55 -10.00
C VAL A 100 -6.52 -6.20 -10.78
N GLY A 101 -5.40 -6.82 -10.41
CA GLY A 101 -4.14 -6.77 -11.16
C GLY A 101 -4.11 -7.83 -12.26
N PHE A 102 -3.64 -7.46 -13.45
CA PHE A 102 -3.37 -8.39 -14.55
C PHE A 102 -2.28 -7.84 -15.49
N GLN A 103 -1.66 -8.69 -16.30
CA GLN A 103 -0.63 -8.32 -17.26
C GLN A 103 -1.23 -7.57 -18.46
N TRP A 104 -0.93 -6.29 -18.70
CA TRP A 104 -0.24 -5.31 -17.83
C TRP A 104 -1.12 -4.07 -17.66
N SER A 105 -2.16 -4.19 -16.84
CA SER A 105 -3.10 -3.12 -16.50
C SER A 105 -3.88 -3.44 -15.22
N TRP A 106 -4.84 -2.58 -14.88
CA TRP A 106 -5.68 -2.67 -13.69
C TRP A 106 -7.15 -2.65 -14.09
N CYS A 107 -7.97 -3.35 -13.31
CA CYS A 107 -9.42 -3.18 -13.30
C CYS A 107 -9.88 -2.83 -11.88
N PHE A 108 -10.92 -2.01 -11.79
CA PHE A 108 -11.53 -1.58 -10.54
C PHE A 108 -13.00 -1.98 -10.56
N ASN A 109 -13.35 -2.94 -9.72
CA ASN A 109 -14.71 -3.37 -9.46
C ASN A 109 -15.27 -2.55 -8.28
N TYR A 110 -16.24 -1.69 -8.53
CA TYR A 110 -16.91 -0.91 -7.49
C TYR A 110 -18.05 -1.74 -6.91
N ILE A 111 -17.87 -2.22 -5.68
CA ILE A 111 -18.81 -3.14 -5.01
C ILE A 111 -19.84 -2.30 -4.26
N GLU A 112 -20.73 -1.68 -5.03
CA GLU A 112 -21.75 -0.75 -4.55
C GLU A 112 -23.12 -1.05 -5.17
N PRO A 113 -24.21 -0.72 -4.47
CA PRO A 113 -25.53 -0.67 -5.07
C PRO A 113 -25.62 0.57 -5.97
N VAL A 114 -25.65 0.36 -7.28
CA VAL A 114 -25.74 1.44 -8.28
C VAL A 114 -27.06 1.32 -9.03
N ALA A 115 -27.82 2.41 -9.12
CA ALA A 115 -29.06 2.44 -9.88
C ALA A 115 -28.80 2.08 -11.36
N GLY A 116 -29.54 1.10 -11.87
CA GLY A 116 -29.36 0.59 -13.24
C GLY A 116 -28.39 -0.59 -13.36
N SER A 117 -27.61 -0.89 -12.33
CA SER A 117 -26.90 -2.17 -12.21
C SER A 117 -27.76 -3.19 -11.46
N THR A 118 -27.69 -4.44 -11.88
CA THR A 118 -28.47 -5.55 -11.30
C THR A 118 -27.53 -6.66 -10.84
N GLY A 119 -27.92 -7.37 -9.79
CA GLY A 119 -27.13 -8.47 -9.22
C GLY A 119 -26.73 -8.23 -7.77
N ASP A 120 -25.93 -9.15 -7.24
CA ASP A 120 -25.42 -9.09 -5.87
C ASP A 120 -23.98 -9.62 -5.83
N ALA A 121 -23.05 -8.76 -5.40
CA ALA A 121 -21.64 -9.05 -5.20
C ALA A 121 -21.39 -10.29 -4.33
N LYS A 122 -22.27 -10.59 -3.38
CA LYS A 122 -22.11 -11.74 -2.48
C LYS A 122 -22.28 -13.08 -3.21
N THR A 123 -23.01 -13.08 -4.32
CA THR A 123 -23.34 -14.30 -5.10
C THR A 123 -22.73 -14.30 -6.50
N SER A 124 -22.08 -13.20 -6.91
CA SER A 124 -21.46 -13.10 -8.23
C SER A 124 -20.28 -14.06 -8.38
N LYS A 125 -20.29 -14.84 -9.46
CA LYS A 125 -19.21 -15.75 -9.85
C LYS A 125 -17.91 -15.02 -10.20
N ASP A 126 -18.02 -13.79 -10.71
CA ASP A 126 -16.86 -12.98 -11.05
C ASP A 126 -16.06 -12.61 -9.79
N LEU A 127 -16.67 -12.65 -8.60
CA LEU A 127 -16.04 -12.35 -7.33
C LEU A 127 -15.70 -13.62 -6.52
N ASP A 128 -15.76 -14.82 -7.10
CA ASP A 128 -15.48 -16.09 -6.41
C ASP A 128 -14.05 -16.20 -5.88
N ALA A 129 -13.11 -15.47 -6.48
CA ALA A 129 -11.73 -15.43 -5.99
C ALA A 129 -11.58 -14.67 -4.65
N ILE A 130 -12.58 -13.86 -4.27
CA ILE A 130 -12.56 -13.11 -3.01
C ILE A 130 -13.09 -14.01 -1.88
N PRO A 131 -12.33 -14.19 -0.78
CA PRO A 131 -12.77 -14.96 0.38
C PRO A 131 -14.05 -14.44 1.02
N ASP A 132 -14.84 -15.38 1.56
CA ASP A 132 -16.13 -15.10 2.19
C ASP A 132 -16.03 -14.10 3.35
N ARG A 133 -14.89 -14.06 4.05
CA ARG A 133 -14.63 -13.08 5.14
C ARG A 133 -14.75 -11.64 4.65
N PHE A 134 -14.30 -11.34 3.43
CA PHE A 134 -14.42 -9.99 2.85
C PHE A 134 -15.81 -9.76 2.27
N LYS A 135 -16.41 -10.76 1.64
CA LYS A 135 -17.78 -10.69 1.08
C LYS A 135 -18.84 -10.34 2.14
N LYS A 136 -18.62 -10.73 3.40
CA LYS A 136 -19.51 -10.35 4.53
C LYS A 136 -19.66 -8.84 4.70
N ALA A 137 -18.65 -8.06 4.33
CA ALA A 137 -18.67 -6.61 4.44
C ALA A 137 -19.26 -5.91 3.21
N PHE A 138 -19.58 -6.66 2.14
CA PHE A 138 -20.15 -6.07 0.93
C PHE A 138 -21.59 -5.59 1.22
N PRO A 139 -22.00 -4.46 0.64
CA PRO A 139 -23.38 -4.01 0.72
C PRO A 139 -24.33 -5.01 0.06
N ASP A 140 -25.56 -5.08 0.54
CA ASP A 140 -26.62 -5.89 -0.07
C ASP A 140 -27.07 -5.27 -1.39
N ASN A 141 -27.47 -6.11 -2.36
CA ASN A 141 -27.88 -5.69 -3.71
C ASN A 141 -26.82 -4.84 -4.43
N ALA A 142 -25.55 -5.11 -4.13
CA ALA A 142 -24.43 -4.53 -4.85
C ALA A 142 -24.36 -5.19 -6.24
N GLY A 143 -25.07 -4.65 -7.21
CA GLY A 143 -24.91 -5.05 -8.61
C GLY A 143 -23.57 -4.58 -9.18
N GLY A 144 -23.05 -3.45 -8.67
CA GLY A 144 -21.74 -2.92 -8.99
C GLY A 144 -21.54 -2.48 -10.43
N VAL A 145 -20.39 -1.84 -10.64
CA VAL A 145 -19.90 -1.42 -11.95
C VAL A 145 -18.39 -1.60 -11.96
N TYR A 146 -17.78 -1.59 -13.15
CA TYR A 146 -16.34 -1.71 -13.26
C TYR A 146 -15.73 -0.67 -14.21
N ASP A 147 -14.45 -0.37 -13.99
CA ASP A 147 -13.62 0.30 -15.00
C ASP A 147 -12.33 -0.51 -15.19
N CYS A 148 -11.92 -0.69 -16.45
CA CYS A 148 -10.81 -1.54 -16.82
C CYS A 148 -9.89 -0.83 -17.80
N GLY A 149 -8.61 -0.79 -17.48
CA GLY A 149 -7.61 -0.25 -18.39
C GLY A 149 -7.17 -1.30 -19.41
N THR A 150 -6.88 -0.87 -20.62
CA THR A 150 -6.19 -1.69 -21.61
C THR A 150 -4.68 -1.39 -21.57
N PRO A 151 -3.79 -2.40 -21.58
CA PRO A 151 -2.35 -2.17 -21.55
C PRO A 151 -1.90 -1.17 -22.63
N GLY A 152 -1.04 -0.22 -22.25
CA GLY A 152 -0.51 0.81 -23.15
C GLY A 152 -1.50 1.93 -23.53
N THR A 153 -2.77 1.84 -23.14
CA THR A 153 -3.74 2.92 -23.38
C THR A 153 -3.58 4.07 -22.39
N ARG A 154 -4.01 5.26 -22.83
CA ARG A 154 -4.08 6.46 -22.01
C ARG A 154 -5.54 6.84 -21.82
N ASN A 155 -5.86 7.36 -20.64
CA ASN A 155 -7.16 7.95 -20.36
C ASN A 155 -7.46 9.05 -21.40
N PRO A 156 -8.54 8.93 -22.19
CA PRO A 156 -8.85 9.88 -23.26
C PRO A 156 -9.13 11.30 -22.77
N GLN A 157 -9.59 11.47 -21.52
CA GLN A 157 -9.96 12.76 -20.97
C GLN A 157 -8.76 13.52 -20.37
N THR A 158 -7.82 12.82 -19.76
CA THR A 158 -6.67 13.43 -19.07
C THR A 158 -5.34 13.23 -19.80
N GLY A 159 -5.27 12.30 -20.75
CA GLY A 159 -4.03 11.88 -21.40
C GLY A 159 -3.10 11.06 -20.49
N ASN A 160 -3.48 10.83 -19.24
CA ASN A 160 -2.67 10.07 -18.29
C ASN A 160 -2.66 8.57 -18.65
N PRO A 161 -1.55 7.85 -18.42
CA PRO A 161 -1.47 6.42 -18.69
C PRO A 161 -2.38 5.60 -17.78
N GLY A 162 -2.99 4.55 -18.34
CA GLY A 162 -3.79 3.59 -17.61
C GLY A 162 -5.20 4.05 -17.19
N PRO A 163 -5.94 3.18 -16.47
CA PRO A 163 -7.30 3.47 -16.01
C PRO A 163 -7.34 4.48 -14.87
N THR A 164 -8.53 4.95 -14.51
CA THR A 164 -8.72 5.88 -13.40
C THR A 164 -9.62 5.26 -12.33
N LEU A 165 -9.08 5.03 -11.15
CA LEU A 165 -9.81 4.69 -9.95
C LEU A 165 -10.44 5.96 -9.36
N TRP A 166 -11.75 5.98 -9.12
CA TRP A 166 -12.45 7.10 -8.51
C TRP A 166 -12.79 6.78 -7.06
N LEU A 167 -12.55 7.75 -6.16
CA LEU A 167 -12.76 7.57 -4.73
C LEU A 167 -13.53 8.76 -4.14
N PRO A 168 -14.48 8.53 -3.23
CA PRO A 168 -15.15 9.61 -2.53
C PRO A 168 -14.29 10.13 -1.37
N LYS A 169 -14.14 11.45 -1.29
CA LYS A 169 -13.46 12.13 -0.19
C LYS A 169 -14.21 11.92 1.13
N GLY A 170 -13.45 11.69 2.21
CA GLY A 170 -13.95 11.60 3.58
C GLY A 170 -14.67 10.29 3.89
N LYS A 171 -14.65 9.32 2.98
CA LYS A 171 -15.23 8.00 3.14
C LYS A 171 -14.13 6.96 3.28
N THR A 172 -14.35 5.99 4.15
CA THR A 172 -13.44 4.85 4.32
C THR A 172 -13.56 3.95 3.11
N VAL A 173 -12.48 3.81 2.35
CA VAL A 173 -12.43 2.91 1.21
C VAL A 173 -11.62 1.68 1.57
N ARG A 174 -12.26 0.52 1.50
CA ARG A 174 -11.57 -0.77 1.53
C ARG A 174 -11.15 -1.18 0.13
N PHE A 175 -9.87 -1.46 -0.03
CA PHE A 175 -9.35 -2.12 -1.22
C PHE A 175 -9.22 -3.61 -0.97
N VAL A 176 -9.92 -4.42 -1.76
CA VAL A 176 -9.75 -5.88 -1.79
C VAL A 176 -8.92 -6.22 -3.02
N LEU A 177 -7.72 -6.76 -2.81
CA LEU A 177 -6.72 -6.89 -3.85
C LEU A 177 -6.65 -8.34 -4.34
N THR A 178 -6.82 -8.52 -5.65
CA THR A 178 -6.78 -9.83 -6.29
C THR A 178 -6.01 -9.77 -7.61
N SER A 179 -5.34 -10.86 -7.97
CA SER A 179 -4.64 -10.97 -9.25
C SER A 179 -5.18 -12.12 -10.09
N ARG A 180 -5.20 -11.92 -11.40
CA ARG A 180 -5.60 -12.93 -12.40
C ARG A 180 -4.43 -13.76 -12.92
N ASP A 181 -3.19 -13.36 -12.68
CA ASP A 181 -2.02 -13.96 -13.32
C ASP A 181 -0.80 -14.05 -12.40
N VAL A 182 -0.04 -12.96 -12.26
CA VAL A 182 1.24 -12.86 -11.54
C VAL A 182 1.11 -11.91 -10.36
N ILE A 183 2.16 -11.82 -9.56
CA ILE A 183 2.20 -10.86 -8.45
C ILE A 183 2.34 -9.45 -9.03
N HIS A 184 1.51 -8.53 -8.52
CA HIS A 184 1.64 -7.09 -8.71
C HIS A 184 1.70 -6.42 -7.33
N SER A 185 1.83 -5.10 -7.27
CA SER A 185 1.68 -4.38 -5.99
C SER A 185 0.96 -3.08 -6.21
N PHE A 186 -0.18 -2.91 -5.54
CA PHE A 186 -1.03 -1.75 -5.69
C PHE A 186 -0.49 -0.63 -4.80
N TRP A 187 0.02 0.43 -5.43
CA TRP A 187 0.61 1.55 -4.71
C TRP A 187 0.06 2.88 -5.20
N VAL A 188 -0.61 3.59 -4.30
CA VAL A 188 -1.01 4.99 -4.49
C VAL A 188 -0.03 5.87 -3.74
N VAL A 189 0.86 6.54 -4.48
CA VAL A 189 2.04 7.22 -3.93
C VAL A 189 1.73 8.16 -2.75
N PRO A 190 0.74 9.08 -2.83
CA PRO A 190 0.45 10.00 -1.72
C PRO A 190 -0.33 9.38 -0.55
N PHE A 191 -0.80 8.13 -0.68
CA PHE A 191 -1.40 7.40 0.44
C PHE A 191 -0.33 6.77 1.34
N LEU A 192 0.94 6.76 0.89
CA LEU A 192 2.09 6.18 1.59
C LEU A 192 1.93 4.70 1.96
N MET A 193 0.89 4.03 1.47
CA MET A 193 0.57 2.63 1.68
C MET A 193 0.64 1.88 0.35
N LYS A 194 1.27 0.71 0.36
CA LYS A 194 1.26 -0.25 -0.74
C LYS A 194 0.94 -1.62 -0.19
N GLN A 195 0.34 -2.47 -1.01
CA GLN A 195 0.04 -3.83 -0.65
C GLN A 195 0.10 -4.69 -1.89
N ASP A 196 0.71 -5.87 -1.76
CA ASP A 196 0.93 -6.76 -2.88
C ASP A 196 -0.38 -7.44 -3.30
N VAL A 197 -0.52 -7.65 -4.60
CA VAL A 197 -1.69 -8.21 -5.25
C VAL A 197 -1.28 -9.59 -5.78
N ILE A 198 -1.66 -10.63 -5.04
CA ILE A 198 -1.08 -11.96 -5.17
C ILE A 198 -2.13 -12.92 -5.76
N PRO A 199 -1.80 -13.68 -6.82
CA PRO A 199 -2.71 -14.69 -7.36
C PRO A 199 -3.04 -15.76 -6.30
N GLY A 200 -4.32 -16.05 -6.09
CA GLY A 200 -4.75 -17.03 -5.10
C GLY A 200 -4.52 -16.61 -3.64
N HIS A 201 -4.20 -15.34 -3.36
CA HIS A 201 -4.15 -14.80 -2.00
C HIS A 201 -4.70 -13.36 -1.96
N THR A 202 -5.82 -13.17 -1.27
CA THR A 202 -6.49 -11.87 -1.20
C THR A 202 -5.99 -11.05 -0.03
N ASN A 203 -5.26 -10.00 -0.36
CA ASN A 203 -4.90 -8.94 0.58
C ASN A 203 -5.99 -7.86 0.61
N ALA A 204 -6.07 -7.14 1.72
CA ALA A 204 -6.89 -5.94 1.81
C ALA A 204 -6.21 -4.88 2.69
N PHE A 205 -6.57 -3.62 2.49
CA PHE A 205 -6.27 -2.53 3.41
C PHE A 205 -7.32 -1.43 3.24
N GLU A 206 -7.40 -0.54 4.22
CA GLU A 206 -8.34 0.59 4.22
C GLU A 206 -7.59 1.92 4.22
N VAL A 207 -8.17 2.90 3.53
CA VAL A 207 -7.74 4.30 3.61
C VAL A 207 -8.93 5.23 3.59
N THR A 208 -8.75 6.44 4.11
CA THR A 208 -9.76 7.50 4.10
C THR A 208 -9.20 8.71 3.35
N PRO A 209 -9.46 8.87 2.04
CA PRO A 209 -8.94 10.00 1.27
C PRO A 209 -9.51 11.32 1.76
N ASN A 210 -8.66 12.29 2.10
CA ASN A 210 -9.11 13.56 2.71
C ASN A 210 -8.84 14.80 1.85
N LYS A 211 -8.23 14.62 0.69
CA LYS A 211 -7.92 15.69 -0.26
C LYS A 211 -8.41 15.34 -1.66
N GLU A 212 -9.27 16.18 -2.23
CA GLU A 212 -9.68 16.05 -3.63
C GLU A 212 -8.52 16.30 -4.58
N GLY A 213 -8.53 15.65 -5.73
CA GLY A 213 -7.49 15.80 -6.74
C GLY A 213 -7.32 14.55 -7.59
N THR A 214 -6.34 14.60 -8.49
CA THR A 214 -5.88 13.44 -9.25
C THR A 214 -4.47 13.07 -8.80
N PHE A 215 -4.29 11.81 -8.43
CA PHE A 215 -3.06 11.25 -7.92
C PHE A 215 -2.59 10.11 -8.82
N MET A 216 -1.30 9.80 -8.75
CA MET A 216 -0.73 8.70 -9.52
C MET A 216 -0.66 7.43 -8.68
N GLY A 217 -1.11 6.34 -9.30
CA GLY A 217 -0.90 4.98 -8.86
C GLY A 217 0.08 4.23 -9.76
N LYS A 218 0.79 3.26 -9.18
CA LYS A 218 1.81 2.48 -9.87
C LYS A 218 1.78 1.03 -9.42
N CYS A 219 2.19 0.12 -10.30
CA CYS A 219 2.63 -1.20 -9.88
C CYS A 219 4.00 -1.12 -9.20
N ALA A 220 4.14 -1.73 -8.01
CA ALA A 220 5.37 -1.71 -7.21
C ALA A 220 6.02 -3.09 -7.01
N GLU A 221 5.62 -4.10 -7.79
CA GLU A 221 6.22 -5.44 -7.81
C GLU A 221 6.47 -5.87 -9.27
N LEU A 222 7.62 -6.48 -9.56
CA LEU A 222 8.03 -6.78 -10.94
C LEU A 222 7.10 -7.85 -11.54
N CYS A 223 6.32 -7.46 -12.56
CA CYS A 223 5.26 -8.30 -13.14
C CYS A 223 5.46 -8.63 -14.64
N GLY A 224 6.66 -8.38 -15.17
CA GLY A 224 7.04 -8.72 -16.55
C GLY A 224 7.41 -7.52 -17.42
N VAL A 225 7.36 -7.70 -18.75
CA VAL A 225 7.95 -6.77 -19.74
C VAL A 225 7.37 -5.35 -19.67
N ASP A 226 6.07 -5.21 -19.41
CA ASP A 226 5.39 -3.91 -19.34
C ASP A 226 5.16 -3.45 -17.87
N HIS A 227 5.92 -3.98 -16.91
CA HIS A 227 5.81 -3.58 -15.48
C HIS A 227 5.84 -2.06 -15.29
N SER A 228 6.76 -1.36 -15.94
CA SER A 228 6.91 0.10 -15.83
C SER A 228 5.73 0.89 -16.42
N ARG A 229 4.86 0.24 -17.21
CA ARG A 229 3.69 0.83 -17.86
C ARG A 229 2.39 0.53 -17.13
N MET A 230 2.42 -0.27 -16.06
CA MET A 230 1.26 -0.55 -15.19
C MET A 230 0.94 0.62 -14.25
N LEU A 231 0.69 1.77 -14.86
CA LEU A 231 0.29 3.00 -14.21
C LEU A 231 -1.24 3.05 -14.14
N PHE A 232 -1.75 3.76 -13.15
CA PHE A 232 -3.16 4.11 -13.06
C PHE A 232 -3.30 5.46 -12.38
N ASN A 233 -4.49 6.03 -12.45
CA ASN A 233 -4.83 7.30 -11.84
C ASN A 233 -5.78 7.06 -10.68
N VAL A 234 -5.71 7.93 -9.68
CA VAL A 234 -6.66 7.94 -8.57
C VAL A 234 -7.28 9.32 -8.50
N LYS A 235 -8.57 9.41 -8.77
CA LYS A 235 -9.33 10.66 -8.73
C LYS A 235 -10.19 10.70 -7.48
N VAL A 236 -9.79 11.51 -6.51
CA VAL A 236 -10.57 11.74 -5.29
C VAL A 236 -11.50 12.92 -5.53
N VAL A 237 -12.80 12.67 -5.36
CA VAL A 237 -13.88 13.64 -5.66
C VAL A 237 -14.87 13.73 -4.50
N SER A 238 -15.81 14.68 -4.56
CA SER A 238 -16.92 14.72 -3.63
C SER A 238 -17.80 13.45 -3.76
N PRO A 239 -18.49 13.01 -2.69
CA PRO A 239 -19.39 11.85 -2.75
C PRO A 239 -20.41 11.91 -3.88
N GLU A 240 -20.97 13.09 -4.17
CA GLU A 240 -21.98 13.28 -5.22
C GLU A 240 -21.39 13.04 -6.62
N ARG A 241 -20.15 13.50 -6.85
CA ARG A 241 -19.44 13.25 -8.11
C ARG A 241 -19.03 11.79 -8.25
N TYR A 242 -18.71 11.12 -7.15
CA TYR A 242 -18.42 9.69 -7.15
C TYR A 242 -19.67 8.90 -7.55
N GLU A 243 -20.82 9.17 -6.94
CA GLU A 243 -22.09 8.54 -7.33
C GLU A 243 -22.46 8.79 -8.79
N GLN A 244 -22.25 10.02 -9.28
CA GLN A 244 -22.47 10.32 -10.69
C GLN A 244 -21.54 9.50 -11.59
N HIS A 245 -20.27 9.35 -11.23
CA HIS A 245 -19.33 8.53 -11.99
C HIS A 245 -19.78 7.07 -12.06
N LEU A 246 -20.31 6.50 -10.97
CA LEU A 246 -20.85 5.13 -11.00
C LEU A 246 -22.02 5.00 -11.98
N LYS A 247 -22.91 6.00 -12.05
CA LYS A 247 -24.00 6.04 -13.05
C LYS A 247 -23.46 6.16 -14.48
N ASP A 248 -22.45 6.99 -14.70
CA ASP A 248 -21.81 7.12 -16.02
C ASP A 248 -21.20 5.78 -16.50
N LEU A 249 -20.73 4.92 -15.59
CA LEU A 249 -20.27 3.57 -15.93
C LEU A 249 -21.43 2.65 -16.33
N VAL A 250 -22.59 2.77 -15.68
CA VAL A 250 -23.82 2.06 -16.09
C VAL A 250 -24.23 2.46 -17.51
N ASP A 251 -24.22 3.75 -17.82
CA ASP A 251 -24.57 4.29 -19.14
C ASP A 251 -23.60 3.82 -20.24
N LYS A 252 -22.33 3.59 -19.87
CA LYS A 252 -21.31 2.97 -20.73
C LYS A 252 -21.42 1.45 -20.83
N GLN A 253 -22.45 0.85 -20.25
CA GLN A 253 -22.67 -0.59 -20.19
C GLN A 253 -21.58 -1.37 -19.44
N GLN A 254 -20.87 -0.72 -18.51
CA GLN A 254 -19.86 -1.35 -17.66
C GLN A 254 -20.49 -1.85 -16.35
N ASN A 255 -21.58 -2.62 -16.49
CA ASN A 255 -22.36 -3.16 -15.37
C ASN A 255 -21.76 -4.46 -14.83
N GLY A 256 -21.92 -4.71 -13.54
CA GLY A 256 -21.42 -5.94 -12.90
C GLY A 256 -19.94 -5.84 -12.53
N TYR A 257 -19.24 -6.97 -12.63
CA TYR A 257 -17.86 -7.12 -12.20
C TYR A 257 -17.03 -7.82 -13.27
N VAL A 258 -15.75 -7.47 -13.37
CA VAL A 258 -14.80 -8.32 -14.07
C VAL A 258 -14.30 -9.45 -13.14
N PRO A 259 -13.90 -10.60 -13.71
CA PRO A 259 -13.36 -11.70 -12.92
C PRO A 259 -12.21 -11.24 -12.00
N ALA A 260 -12.40 -11.40 -10.69
CA ALA A 260 -11.52 -10.86 -9.66
C ALA A 260 -10.15 -11.53 -9.67
N GLY A 261 -10.03 -12.80 -10.05
CA GLY A 261 -8.75 -13.48 -10.01
C GLY A 261 -8.82 -14.99 -10.03
N ILE A 262 -7.70 -15.59 -9.67
CA ILE A 262 -7.58 -17.02 -9.40
C ILE A 262 -8.05 -17.27 -7.97
N ALA A 263 -8.97 -18.21 -7.79
CA ALA A 263 -9.47 -18.59 -6.47
C ALA A 263 -8.36 -19.21 -5.60
N GLN A 264 -8.43 -18.97 -4.29
CA GLN A 264 -7.52 -19.61 -3.35
C GLN A 264 -7.71 -21.13 -3.38
N THR A 265 -6.62 -21.88 -3.14
CA THR A 265 -6.72 -23.33 -2.97
C THR A 265 -7.43 -23.68 -1.66
N SER A 266 -8.01 -24.88 -1.57
CA SER A 266 -8.76 -25.31 -0.38
C SER A 266 -7.92 -25.29 0.91
N HIS A 267 -6.63 -25.61 0.82
CA HIS A 267 -5.72 -25.58 1.97
C HIS A 267 -5.52 -24.15 2.50
N GLU A 268 -5.31 -23.17 1.62
CA GLU A 268 -5.17 -21.77 2.03
C GLU A 268 -6.50 -21.22 2.57
N LYS A 269 -7.62 -21.55 1.92
CA LYS A 269 -8.96 -21.18 2.43
C LYS A 269 -9.20 -21.70 3.85
N ASN A 270 -8.71 -22.89 4.19
CA ASN A 270 -8.83 -23.48 5.53
C ASN A 270 -7.91 -22.86 6.58
N ARG A 271 -6.82 -22.19 6.17
CA ARG A 271 -5.89 -21.49 7.07
C ARG A 271 -6.38 -20.08 7.42
N GLU A 272 -7.27 -19.52 6.62
CA GLU A 272 -7.85 -18.22 6.90
C GLU A 272 -8.73 -18.27 8.15
N THR A 273 -8.44 -17.41 9.12
CA THR A 273 -9.33 -17.21 10.27
C THR A 273 -10.58 -16.47 9.81
N ASN A 274 -11.75 -16.88 10.32
CA ASN A 274 -13.04 -16.28 9.96
C ASN A 274 -13.28 -14.86 10.52
N ASN A 275 -12.29 -14.30 11.23
CA ASN A 275 -12.40 -13.04 11.95
C ASN A 275 -11.69 -11.94 11.14
N LEU A 276 -12.44 -10.88 10.84
CA LEU A 276 -11.92 -9.57 10.41
C LEU A 276 -11.60 -8.75 11.65
#